data_AF-U1GSJ1-F1
#
_entry.id   AF-U1GSJ1-F1
#
_cell.length_a   1.000
_cell.length_b   1.000
_cell.length_c   1.000
_cell.angle_alpha   90.00
_cell.angle_beta   90.00
_cell.angle_gamma   90.00
#
_symmetry.space_group_name_H-M   'P 1'
#
loop_
_entity.id
_entity.type
_entity.pdbx_description
1 polymer ?
#
loop_
_entity_poly.entity_id
_entity_poly.type
_entity_poly.pdbx_seq_one_letter_code
_entity_poly.pdbx_strand_id
1 'polypeptide(L)'
;MPGLTAYSSLYEIGKPKEGEVIFISSAAGAVGQIVGQLSKHEGLTVIGSVGSDEKLNFITTDLGFDSGFNYKKEKPLDALKRLAPDGIDIYYDNVGAEHLEAALEMLRNNGRIVGCGMVSQYNAPPDQRYGIKNLFHMIPKNLTFRGFIVGSPELGPKYAKEHQQKLSQWLADAVSRPDFPRRRALRMVHKDSLAC
;
A
#
# COMPACT_ATOMS: atom_id res chain seq x y z
N MET A 1 4.52 -8.72 -12.57
CA MET A 1 5.27 -8.74 -11.28
C MET A 1 4.64 -7.82 -10.23
N PRO A 2 4.31 -6.54 -10.50
CA PRO A 2 3.73 -5.64 -9.49
C PRO A 2 2.42 -6.14 -8.86
N GLY A 3 1.53 -6.76 -9.66
CA GLY A 3 0.29 -7.36 -9.15
C GLY A 3 0.54 -8.49 -8.14
N LEU A 4 1.43 -9.42 -8.47
CA LEU A 4 1.78 -10.52 -7.56
C LEU A 4 2.50 -10.01 -6.29
N THR A 5 3.37 -9.00 -6.41
CA THR A 5 4.00 -8.32 -5.27
C THR A 5 2.94 -7.73 -4.33
N ALA A 6 2.00 -6.95 -4.88
CA ALA A 6 0.93 -6.33 -4.10
C ALA A 6 0.04 -7.38 -3.43
N TYR A 7 -0.42 -8.37 -4.20
CA TYR A 7 -1.33 -9.41 -3.72
C TYR A 7 -0.69 -10.25 -2.61
N SER A 8 0.43 -10.90 -2.91
CA SER A 8 1.07 -11.83 -1.96
C SER A 8 1.42 -11.15 -0.64
N SER A 9 2.03 -9.97 -0.68
CA SER A 9 2.48 -9.29 0.53
C SER A 9 1.35 -8.67 1.34
N LEU A 10 0.30 -8.15 0.70
CA LEU A 10 -0.87 -7.64 1.41
C LEU A 10 -1.55 -8.77 2.19
N TYR A 11 -1.80 -9.92 1.57
CA TYR A 11 -2.49 -11.03 2.25
C TYR A 11 -1.60 -11.81 3.23
N GLU A 12 -0.33 -12.01 2.92
CA GLU A 12 0.60 -12.75 3.80
C GLU A 12 1.03 -11.92 5.03
N ILE A 13 1.31 -10.63 4.83
CA ILE A 13 1.92 -9.76 5.85
C ILE A 13 0.91 -8.76 6.39
N GLY A 14 0.22 -8.03 5.49
CA GLY A 14 -0.78 -7.04 5.89
C GLY A 14 -2.00 -7.67 6.56
N LYS A 15 -2.42 -8.86 6.11
CA LYS A 15 -3.57 -9.62 6.64
C LYS A 15 -4.78 -8.69 6.85
N PRO A 16 -5.25 -8.02 5.78
CA PRO A 16 -6.26 -6.98 5.86
C PRO A 16 -7.55 -7.53 6.48
N LYS A 17 -8.20 -6.70 7.30
CA LYS A 17 -9.53 -6.96 7.84
C LYS A 17 -10.46 -5.79 7.55
N GLU A 18 -11.72 -6.09 7.31
CA GLU A 18 -12.76 -5.07 7.12
C GLU A 18 -12.78 -4.08 8.28
N GLY A 19 -12.89 -2.78 7.96
CA GLY A 19 -12.89 -1.69 8.92
C GLY A 19 -11.50 -1.21 9.37
N GLU A 20 -10.41 -1.88 8.98
CA GLU A 20 -9.05 -1.41 9.25
C GLU A 20 -8.68 -0.19 8.37
N VAL A 21 -7.71 0.60 8.85
CA VAL A 21 -7.14 1.73 8.11
C VAL A 21 -5.76 1.37 7.58
N ILE A 22 -5.55 1.53 6.27
CA ILE A 22 -4.25 1.33 5.64
C ILE A 22 -3.68 2.63 5.07
N PHE A 23 -2.41 2.88 5.37
CA PHE A 23 -1.61 3.91 4.72
C PHE A 23 -0.67 3.30 3.68
N ILE A 24 -0.65 3.88 2.46
CA ILE A 24 0.17 3.41 1.34
C ILE A 24 1.05 4.57 0.87
N SER A 25 2.37 4.39 0.99
CA SER A 25 3.35 5.33 0.42
C SER A 25 3.59 5.03 -1.06
N SER A 26 3.90 6.04 -1.88
CA SER A 26 4.00 5.91 -3.35
C SER A 26 2.71 5.31 -3.97
N ALA A 27 1.55 5.81 -3.53
CA ALA A 27 0.25 5.20 -3.82
C ALA A 27 -0.13 5.18 -5.30
N ALA A 28 0.36 6.12 -6.10
CA ALA A 28 0.15 6.15 -7.56
C ALA A 28 1.17 5.28 -8.34
N GLY A 29 2.11 4.61 -7.65
CA GLY A 29 3.09 3.73 -8.26
C GLY A 29 2.50 2.37 -8.65
N ALA A 30 3.25 1.58 -9.43
CA ALA A 30 2.77 0.32 -10.00
C ALA A 30 2.24 -0.69 -8.96
N VAL A 31 2.92 -0.82 -7.81
CA VAL A 31 2.48 -1.67 -6.69
C VAL A 31 1.41 -0.97 -5.86
N GLY A 32 1.65 0.29 -5.47
CA GLY A 32 0.78 1.04 -4.56
C GLY A 32 -0.67 1.16 -5.05
N GLN A 33 -0.88 1.37 -6.35
CA GLN A 33 -2.24 1.46 -6.91
C GLN A 33 -3.02 0.15 -6.79
N ILE A 34 -2.33 -0.99 -6.92
CA ILE A 34 -2.94 -2.32 -6.82
C ILE A 34 -3.26 -2.60 -5.36
N VAL A 35 -2.32 -2.36 -4.44
CA VAL A 35 -2.54 -2.50 -3.00
C VAL A 35 -3.75 -1.69 -2.54
N GLY A 36 -3.89 -0.45 -3.03
CA GLY A 36 -5.03 0.40 -2.69
C GLY A 36 -6.36 -0.20 -3.13
N GLN A 37 -6.46 -0.65 -4.37
CA GLN A 37 -7.67 -1.28 -4.90
C GLN A 37 -8.01 -2.59 -4.17
N LEU A 38 -7.00 -3.43 -3.89
CA LEU A 38 -7.18 -4.63 -3.06
C LEU A 38 -7.71 -4.27 -1.68
N SER A 39 -7.13 -3.25 -1.04
CA SER A 39 -7.55 -2.82 0.30
C SER A 39 -8.98 -2.26 0.30
N LYS A 40 -9.39 -1.53 -0.74
CA LYS A 40 -10.79 -1.12 -0.92
C LYS A 40 -11.72 -2.32 -1.07
N HIS A 41 -11.31 -3.34 -1.83
CA HIS A 41 -12.06 -4.58 -1.97
C HIS A 41 -12.24 -5.31 -0.63
N GLU A 42 -11.21 -5.33 0.21
CA GLU A 42 -11.25 -5.92 1.55
C GLU A 42 -11.98 -5.06 2.60
N GLY A 43 -12.57 -3.92 2.21
CA GLY A 43 -13.37 -3.08 3.10
C GLY A 43 -12.56 -2.16 4.02
N LEU A 44 -11.32 -1.82 3.65
CA LEU A 44 -10.48 -0.90 4.43
C LEU A 44 -10.74 0.56 4.05
N THR A 45 -10.40 1.45 4.99
CA THR A 45 -10.15 2.86 4.69
C THR A 45 -8.72 3.02 4.18
N VAL A 46 -8.54 3.59 3.00
CA VAL A 46 -7.28 3.61 2.26
C VAL A 46 -6.79 5.04 2.10
N ILE A 47 -5.60 5.31 2.64
CA ILE A 47 -4.93 6.62 2.62
C ILE A 47 -3.67 6.51 1.78
N GLY A 48 -3.47 7.42 0.82
CA GLY A 48 -2.31 7.40 -0.08
C GLY A 48 -1.39 8.62 0.06
N SER A 49 -0.08 8.41 -0.05
CA SER A 49 0.90 9.49 -0.25
C SER A 49 1.44 9.50 -1.68
N VAL A 50 1.48 10.67 -2.29
CA VAL A 50 1.94 10.89 -3.68
C VAL A 50 2.78 12.16 -3.81
N GLY A 51 3.50 12.31 -4.93
CA GLY A 51 4.44 13.42 -5.13
C GLY A 51 3.93 14.60 -5.98
N SER A 52 2.63 14.64 -6.29
CA SER A 52 1.99 15.75 -7.00
C SER A 52 0.47 15.75 -6.78
N ASP A 53 -0.19 16.88 -7.02
CA ASP A 53 -1.64 17.01 -6.84
C ASP A 53 -2.42 16.29 -7.95
N GLU A 54 -1.86 16.18 -9.16
CA GLU A 54 -2.45 15.40 -10.24
C GLU A 54 -2.50 13.92 -9.87
N LYS A 55 -1.42 13.41 -9.25
CA LYS A 55 -1.39 12.04 -8.73
C LYS A 55 -2.35 11.87 -7.55
N LEU A 56 -2.56 12.92 -6.75
CA LEU A 56 -3.49 12.88 -5.63
C LEU A 56 -4.92 12.75 -6.14
N ASN A 57 -5.31 13.60 -7.09
CA ASN A 57 -6.60 13.50 -7.77
C ASN A 57 -6.76 12.14 -8.46
N PHE A 58 -5.72 11.60 -9.07
CA PHE A 58 -5.76 10.27 -9.68
C PHE A 58 -6.09 9.18 -8.64
N ILE A 59 -5.40 9.11 -7.50
CA ILE A 59 -5.67 8.04 -6.53
C ILE A 59 -7.07 8.15 -5.90
N THR A 60 -7.57 9.37 -5.65
CA THR A 60 -8.87 9.56 -4.99
C THR A 60 -10.03 9.40 -5.98
N THR A 61 -9.91 9.99 -7.16
CA THR A 61 -11.00 10.02 -8.15
C THR A 61 -11.01 8.77 -9.02
N ASP A 62 -9.84 8.21 -9.34
CA ASP A 62 -9.71 7.13 -10.33
C ASP A 62 -9.53 5.77 -9.69
N LEU A 63 -8.81 5.70 -8.57
CA LEU A 63 -8.55 4.44 -7.86
C LEU A 63 -9.46 4.22 -6.66
N GLY A 64 -10.22 5.23 -6.23
CA GLY A 64 -11.18 5.12 -5.13
C GLY A 64 -10.55 5.08 -3.74
N PHE A 65 -9.34 5.63 -3.58
CA PHE A 65 -8.76 5.87 -2.26
C PHE A 65 -9.66 6.87 -1.49
N ASP A 66 -9.87 6.63 -0.20
CA ASP A 66 -10.72 7.49 0.63
C ASP A 66 -10.11 8.87 0.83
N SER A 67 -8.77 8.92 0.93
CA SER A 67 -8.04 10.18 0.99
C SER A 67 -6.56 10.03 0.62
N GLY A 68 -5.86 11.15 0.57
CA GLY A 68 -4.41 11.14 0.43
C GLY A 68 -3.81 12.53 0.59
N PHE A 69 -2.50 12.62 0.42
CA PHE A 69 -1.77 13.87 0.49
C PHE A 69 -0.58 13.90 -0.46
N ASN A 70 -0.19 15.12 -0.84
CA ASN A 70 1.03 15.38 -1.58
C ASN A 70 2.19 15.63 -0.60
N TYR A 71 3.12 14.69 -0.48
CA TYR A 71 4.21 14.76 0.51
C TYR A 71 5.19 15.91 0.27
N LYS A 72 5.12 16.59 -0.88
CA LYS A 72 5.91 17.80 -1.16
C LYS A 72 5.30 19.07 -0.57
N LYS A 73 4.04 19.02 -0.16
CA LYS A 73 3.28 20.16 0.38
C LYS A 73 2.91 19.99 1.85
N GLU A 74 2.83 18.75 2.32
CA GLU A 74 2.45 18.41 3.69
C GLU A 74 3.33 17.27 4.19
N LYS A 75 3.81 17.36 5.43
CA LYS A 75 4.64 16.31 6.03
C LYS A 75 3.78 15.07 6.30
N PRO A 76 4.33 13.84 6.14
CA PRO A 76 3.57 12.62 6.36
C PRO A 76 2.89 12.53 7.74
N LEU A 77 3.55 12.95 8.82
CA LEU A 77 2.95 12.89 10.16
C LEU A 77 1.74 13.82 10.31
N ASP A 78 1.84 15.04 9.81
CA ASP A 78 0.75 16.03 9.87
C ASP A 78 -0.45 15.54 9.06
N ALA A 79 -0.19 15.00 7.86
CA ALA A 79 -1.22 14.42 7.02
C ALA A 79 -1.92 13.23 7.69
N LEU A 80 -1.16 12.30 8.31
CA LEU A 80 -1.75 11.14 8.96
C LEU A 80 -2.57 11.52 10.20
N LYS A 81 -2.13 12.49 11.00
CA LYS A 81 -2.94 13.01 12.13
C LYS A 81 -4.27 13.61 11.67
N ARG A 82 -4.28 14.26 10.50
CA ARG A 82 -5.48 14.86 9.89
C ARG A 82 -6.41 13.82 9.25
N LEU A 83 -5.85 12.83 8.57
CA LEU A 83 -6.59 11.86 7.76
C LEU A 83 -6.98 10.59 8.52
N ALA A 84 -6.24 10.23 9.56
CA ALA A 84 -6.48 9.09 10.43
C ALA A 84 -6.21 9.47 11.90
N PRO A 85 -7.05 10.35 12.49
CA PRO A 85 -6.84 10.84 13.86
C PRO A 85 -6.77 9.72 14.90
N ASP A 86 -7.47 8.61 14.65
CA ASP A 86 -7.47 7.43 15.52
C ASP A 86 -6.35 6.43 15.21
N GLY A 87 -5.44 6.76 14.29
CA GLY A 87 -4.32 5.91 13.87
C GLY A 87 -4.61 4.97 12.71
N ILE A 88 -3.57 4.24 12.30
CA ILE A 88 -3.58 3.29 11.18
C ILE A 88 -3.30 1.86 11.64
N ASP A 89 -3.84 0.87 10.96
CA ASP A 89 -3.69 -0.55 11.28
C ASP A 89 -2.62 -1.24 10.41
N ILE A 90 -2.46 -0.75 9.18
CA ILE A 90 -1.48 -1.27 8.21
C ILE A 90 -0.72 -0.09 7.58
N TYR A 91 0.60 -0.23 7.47
CA TYR A 91 1.42 0.64 6.62
C TYR A 91 2.08 -0.20 5.52
N TYR A 92 1.79 0.13 4.26
CA TYR A 92 2.45 -0.45 3.11
C TYR A 92 3.60 0.48 2.66
N ASP A 93 4.82 0.06 2.99
CA ASP A 93 6.03 0.87 2.82
C ASP A 93 6.71 0.61 1.47
N ASN A 94 6.71 1.64 0.61
CA ASN A 94 7.45 1.70 -0.64
C ASN A 94 8.56 2.76 -0.61
N VAL A 95 8.66 3.56 0.45
CA VAL A 95 9.42 4.81 0.48
C VAL A 95 10.46 4.85 1.59
N GLY A 96 10.15 4.39 2.80
CA GLY A 96 11.00 4.49 3.99
C GLY A 96 11.07 5.91 4.56
N ALA A 97 12.13 6.18 5.34
CA ALA A 97 12.46 7.51 5.89
C ALA A 97 11.29 8.17 6.66
N GLU A 98 11.02 9.45 6.40
CA GLU A 98 9.98 10.22 7.10
C GLU A 98 8.58 9.59 7.00
N HIS A 99 8.28 8.83 5.94
CA HIS A 99 7.02 8.10 5.82
C HIS A 99 6.94 6.96 6.82
N LEU A 100 8.03 6.21 7.01
CA LEU A 100 8.12 5.14 8.00
C LEU A 100 8.10 5.70 9.43
N GLU A 101 8.82 6.78 9.69
CA GLU A 101 8.83 7.45 11.00
C GLU A 101 7.41 7.96 11.35
N ALA A 102 6.70 8.57 10.40
CA ALA A 102 5.31 8.99 10.61
C ALA A 102 4.36 7.79 10.80
N ALA A 103 4.55 6.69 10.08
CA ALA A 103 3.74 5.49 10.25
C ALA A 103 3.94 4.84 11.63
N LEU A 104 5.18 4.75 12.12
CA LEU A 104 5.47 4.23 13.46
C LEU A 104 4.76 5.02 14.57
N GLU A 105 4.69 6.34 14.40
CA GLU A 105 3.95 7.24 15.30
C GLU A 105 2.44 6.94 15.28
N MET A 106 1.89 6.70 14.09
CA MET A 106 0.43 6.62 13.88
C MET A 106 -0.14 5.20 13.91
N LEU A 107 0.70 4.16 13.88
CA LEU A 107 0.23 2.78 13.96
C LEU A 107 -0.49 2.52 15.30
N ARG A 108 -1.62 1.83 15.23
CA ARG A 108 -2.37 1.29 16.37
C ARG A 108 -1.65 0.06 16.94
N ASN A 109 -2.12 -0.38 18.10
CA ASN A 109 -1.61 -1.61 18.71
C ASN A 109 -1.81 -2.81 17.76
N ASN A 110 -0.80 -3.66 17.66
CA ASN A 110 -0.71 -4.80 16.73
C ASN A 110 -0.70 -4.39 15.25
N GLY A 111 -0.37 -3.13 14.95
CA GLY A 111 -0.23 -2.64 13.59
C GLY A 111 0.86 -3.38 12.80
N ARG A 112 0.68 -3.45 11.46
CA ARG A 112 1.59 -4.19 10.57
C ARG A 112 2.22 -3.27 9.54
N ILE A 113 3.53 -3.40 9.36
CA ILE A 113 4.30 -2.75 8.31
C ILE A 113 4.71 -3.80 7.28
N VAL A 114 4.21 -3.61 6.06
CA VAL A 114 4.60 -4.40 4.89
C VAL A 114 5.75 -3.69 4.20
N GLY A 115 6.98 -4.17 4.43
CA GLY A 115 8.20 -3.59 3.86
C GLY A 115 8.41 -4.01 2.42
N CYS A 116 7.80 -3.30 1.46
CA CYS A 116 7.94 -3.59 0.04
C CYS A 116 9.20 -2.94 -0.57
N GLY A 117 9.56 -1.75 -0.10
CA GLY A 117 10.74 -1.05 -0.59
C GLY A 117 10.99 0.26 0.13
N MET A 118 12.18 0.83 -0.06
CA MET A 118 12.58 2.11 0.54
C MET A 118 13.16 3.03 -0.54
N VAL A 119 12.34 3.39 -1.53
CA VAL A 119 12.82 4.08 -2.74
C VAL A 119 13.52 5.41 -2.46
N SER A 120 13.18 6.08 -1.35
CA SER A 120 13.86 7.32 -0.96
C SER A 120 15.33 7.11 -0.55
N GLN A 121 15.70 5.87 -0.20
CA GLN A 121 17.00 5.55 0.41
C GLN A 121 17.96 4.81 -0.54
N TYR A 122 17.47 4.26 -1.67
CA TYR A 122 18.29 3.38 -2.53
C TYR A 122 19.56 4.04 -3.07
N ASN A 123 19.49 5.32 -3.42
CA ASN A 123 20.61 6.06 -4.00
C ASN A 123 21.42 6.84 -2.96
N ALA A 124 21.06 6.76 -1.67
CA ALA A 124 21.79 7.42 -0.60
C ALA A 124 22.95 6.55 -0.11
N PRO A 125 24.17 7.11 0.02
CA PRO A 125 25.27 6.46 0.73
C PRO A 125 24.88 6.05 2.16
N PRO A 126 25.43 4.95 2.71
CA PRO A 126 25.04 4.44 4.03
C PRO A 126 25.07 5.47 5.17
N ASP A 127 26.06 6.37 5.16
CA ASP A 127 26.25 7.45 6.14
C ASP A 127 25.26 8.62 5.97
N GLN A 128 24.58 8.70 4.83
CA GLN A 128 23.59 9.74 4.52
C GLN A 128 22.15 9.21 4.54
N ARG A 129 21.94 7.92 4.81
CA ARG A 129 20.60 7.35 4.95
C ARG A 129 19.88 7.95 6.14
N TYR A 130 18.58 8.13 5.98
CA TYR A 130 17.71 8.66 7.02
C TYR A 130 17.65 7.68 8.20
N GLY A 131 18.07 8.13 9.38
CA GLY A 131 17.93 7.36 10.61
C GLY A 131 16.51 7.44 11.18
N ILE A 132 15.87 6.29 11.42
CA ILE A 132 14.55 6.20 12.06
C ILE A 132 14.70 6.40 13.57
N LYS A 133 14.09 7.45 14.11
CA LYS A 133 14.31 7.88 15.50
C LYS A 133 13.32 7.30 16.50
N ASN A 134 12.21 6.76 16.01
CA ASN A 134 11.09 6.32 16.83
C ASN A 134 10.79 4.81 16.74
N LEU A 135 11.81 3.99 16.43
CA LEU A 135 11.71 2.53 16.45
C LEU A 135 11.22 1.98 17.79
N PHE A 136 11.37 2.73 18.89
CA PHE A 136 10.83 2.37 20.20
C PHE A 136 9.33 2.03 20.14
N HIS A 137 8.52 2.65 19.27
CA HIS A 137 7.09 2.35 19.13
C HIS A 137 6.77 0.90 18.76
N MET A 138 7.73 0.17 18.16
CA MET A 138 7.56 -1.25 17.85
C MET A 138 7.20 -2.08 19.09
N ILE A 139 7.78 -1.73 20.25
CA ILE A 139 7.65 -2.51 21.49
C ILE A 139 6.30 -2.26 22.18
N PRO A 140 5.95 -1.04 22.65
CA PRO A 140 4.73 -0.82 23.41
C PRO A 140 3.45 -1.04 22.59
N LYS A 141 3.54 -0.96 21.25
CA LYS A 141 2.40 -1.19 20.36
C LYS A 141 2.38 -2.60 19.76
N ASN A 142 3.29 -3.50 20.13
CA ASN A 142 3.38 -4.86 19.58
C ASN A 142 3.36 -4.89 18.04
N LEU A 143 4.11 -3.99 17.39
CA LEU A 143 4.06 -3.87 15.93
C LEU A 143 4.81 -5.01 15.26
N THR A 144 4.37 -5.37 14.06
CA THR A 144 5.13 -6.24 13.15
C THR A 144 5.71 -5.43 12.01
N PHE A 145 7.01 -5.56 11.74
CA PHE A 145 7.63 -5.06 10.52
C PHE A 145 8.29 -6.22 9.80
N ARG A 146 7.76 -6.57 8.62
CA ARG A 146 8.29 -7.65 7.78
C ARG A 146 8.57 -7.13 6.38
N GLY A 147 9.86 -7.13 6.02
CA GLY A 147 10.30 -7.01 4.63
C GLY A 147 10.08 -8.32 3.87
N PHE A 148 10.03 -8.25 2.54
CA PHE A 148 9.89 -9.43 1.70
C PHE A 148 10.52 -9.25 0.33
N ILE A 149 10.73 -10.37 -0.38
CA ILE A 149 11.04 -10.41 -1.80
C ILE A 149 10.00 -11.32 -2.46
N VAL A 150 9.35 -10.84 -3.53
CA VAL A 150 8.24 -11.58 -4.15
C VAL A 150 8.66 -12.96 -4.68
N GLY A 151 9.93 -13.16 -5.02
CA GLY A 151 10.45 -14.46 -5.47
C GLY A 151 10.59 -15.51 -4.35
N SER A 152 10.49 -15.13 -3.07
CA SER A 152 10.63 -16.06 -1.96
C SER A 152 9.47 -17.05 -1.88
N PRO A 153 9.71 -18.34 -1.53
CA PRO A 153 8.69 -19.40 -1.56
C PRO A 153 7.39 -19.06 -0.83
N GLU A 154 7.47 -18.34 0.28
CA GLU A 154 6.36 -17.96 1.14
C GLU A 154 5.52 -16.78 0.62
N LEU A 155 5.94 -16.13 -0.47
CA LEU A 155 5.24 -15.02 -1.13
C LEU A 155 4.77 -15.44 -2.55
N GLY A 156 5.47 -15.00 -3.60
CA GLY A 156 5.00 -15.12 -4.98
C GLY A 156 4.63 -16.55 -5.37
N PRO A 157 5.51 -17.56 -5.20
CA PRO A 157 5.20 -18.95 -5.50
C PRO A 157 3.98 -19.49 -4.75
N LYS A 158 3.82 -19.18 -3.46
CA LYS A 158 2.67 -19.59 -2.65
C LYS A 158 1.35 -18.99 -3.17
N TYR A 159 1.36 -17.73 -3.60
CA TYR A 159 0.15 -16.99 -3.96
C TYR A 159 -0.12 -16.91 -5.48
N ALA A 160 0.79 -17.37 -6.34
CA ALA A 160 0.68 -17.18 -7.79
C ALA A 160 -0.61 -17.74 -8.39
N LYS A 161 -0.98 -18.97 -8.02
CA LYS A 161 -2.17 -19.64 -8.53
C LYS A 161 -3.45 -18.95 -8.07
N GLU A 162 -3.52 -18.61 -6.78
CA GLU A 162 -4.67 -17.90 -6.19
C GLU A 162 -4.83 -16.51 -6.82
N HIS A 163 -3.73 -15.76 -6.94
CA HIS A 163 -3.70 -14.46 -7.60
C HIS A 163 -4.27 -14.53 -9.03
N GLN A 164 -3.83 -15.50 -9.83
CA GLN A 164 -4.32 -15.65 -11.21
C GLN A 164 -5.83 -15.94 -11.26
N GLN A 165 -6.31 -16.83 -10.39
CA GLN A 165 -7.73 -17.19 -10.33
C GLN A 165 -8.62 -16.02 -9.88
N LYS A 166 -8.25 -15.36 -8.78
CA LYS A 166 -9.03 -14.22 -8.26
C LYS A 166 -8.98 -13.01 -9.18
N LEU A 167 -7.85 -12.74 -9.83
CA LEU A 167 -7.75 -11.64 -10.79
C LEU A 167 -8.69 -11.84 -11.99
N SER A 168 -8.77 -13.06 -12.51
CA SER A 168 -9.72 -13.41 -13.57
C SER A 168 -11.18 -13.23 -13.12
N GLN A 169 -11.49 -13.63 -11.88
CA GLN A 169 -12.82 -13.46 -11.29
C GLN A 169 -13.19 -11.98 -11.14
N TRP A 170 -12.30 -11.18 -10.55
CA TRP A 170 -12.54 -9.75 -10.36
C TRP A 170 -12.68 -8.98 -11.65
N LEU A 171 -11.94 -9.37 -12.70
CA LEU A 171 -12.16 -8.81 -14.03
C LEU A 171 -13.56 -9.12 -14.57
N ALA A 172 -14.02 -10.37 -14.41
CA ALA A 172 -15.36 -10.76 -14.85
C ALA A 172 -16.46 -10.04 -14.05
N ASP A 173 -16.26 -9.89 -12.74
CA ASP A 173 -17.19 -9.19 -11.84
C ASP A 173 -17.22 -7.68 -12.12
N ALA A 174 -16.07 -7.07 -12.41
CA ALA A 174 -15.97 -5.66 -12.80
C ALA A 174 -16.65 -5.37 -14.15
N VAL A 175 -16.75 -6.36 -15.03
CA VAL A 175 -17.48 -6.26 -16.31
C VAL A 175 -19.00 -6.39 -16.10
N SER A 176 -19.45 -7.11 -15.07
CA SER A 176 -20.88 -7.40 -14.84
C SER A 176 -21.59 -6.41 -13.90
N ARG A 177 -20.89 -5.70 -13.00
CA ARG A 177 -21.51 -4.74 -12.06
C ARG A 177 -21.63 -3.31 -12.61
N PRO A 178 -22.83 -2.70 -12.64
CA PRO A 178 -23.02 -1.39 -13.27
C PRO A 178 -22.37 -0.16 -12.62
N ASP A 179 -22.14 -0.31 -11.32
CA ASP A 179 -21.81 0.73 -10.36
C ASP A 179 -20.39 0.53 -9.80
N PHE A 180 -19.74 -0.59 -10.13
CA PHE A 180 -18.29 -0.72 -10.08
C PHE A 180 -17.71 0.28 -11.10
N PRO A 181 -16.58 0.96 -10.87
CA PRO A 181 -16.08 1.99 -11.78
C PRO A 181 -15.73 1.39 -13.16
N ARG A 182 -16.76 1.27 -14.03
CA ARG A 182 -16.79 0.49 -15.29
C ARG A 182 -15.82 1.00 -16.36
N ARG A 183 -15.07 2.06 -16.08
CA ARG A 183 -14.04 2.61 -16.99
C ARG A 183 -12.60 2.27 -16.60
N ARG A 184 -12.28 1.76 -15.39
CA ARG A 184 -10.92 1.90 -14.83
C ARG A 184 -10.18 0.62 -14.43
N ALA A 185 -10.86 -0.48 -14.11
CA ALA A 185 -10.20 -1.78 -13.81
C ALA A 185 -9.60 -2.47 -15.06
N LEU A 186 -10.22 -2.30 -16.23
CA LEU A 186 -9.84 -2.95 -17.49
C LEU A 186 -8.46 -2.51 -18.05
N ARG A 187 -7.96 -1.31 -17.71
CA ARG A 187 -6.64 -0.86 -18.19
C ARG A 187 -5.45 -1.52 -17.47
N MET A 188 -5.66 -2.09 -16.28
CA MET A 188 -4.57 -2.62 -15.45
C MET A 188 -4.25 -4.07 -15.77
N VAL A 189 -5.26 -4.92 -15.96
CA VAL A 189 -4.99 -6.36 -16.17
C VAL A 189 -4.46 -6.67 -17.57
N HIS A 190 -4.85 -5.88 -18.58
CA HIS A 190 -4.35 -6.08 -19.94
C HIS A 190 -2.83 -5.86 -20.07
N LYS A 191 -2.21 -5.07 -19.18
CA LYS A 191 -0.75 -4.90 -19.14
C LYS A 191 -0.01 -6.02 -18.41
N ASP A 192 -0.63 -6.62 -17.38
CA ASP A 192 -0.02 -7.73 -16.64
C ASP A 192 -0.17 -9.08 -17.37
N SER A 193 -1.20 -9.28 -18.20
CA SER A 193 -1.37 -10.48 -19.04
C SER A 193 -0.41 -10.55 -20.23
N LEU A 194 0.23 -9.43 -20.60
CA LEU A 194 1.21 -9.34 -21.70
C LEU A 194 2.66 -9.47 -21.20
N ALA A 195 2.88 -9.72 -19.91
CA ALA A 195 4.21 -9.80 -19.29
C ALA A 195 4.50 -11.16 -18.62
N CYS A 196 3.80 -12.22 -19.03
CA CYS A 196 4.25 -13.61 -18.82
C CYS A 196 4.95 -14.11 -20.08
#